data_AF-A0A7E5WBK2-F1
#
_entry.id   AF-A0A7E5WBK2-F1
#
_cell.length_a   1.000
_cell.length_b   1.000
_cell.length_c   1.000
_cell.angle_alpha   90.00
_cell.angle_beta   90.00
_cell.angle_gamma   90.00
#
_symmetry.space_group_name_H-M   'P 1'
#
loop_
_entity.id
_entity.type
_entity.pdbx_description
1 polymer ?
#
loop_
_entity_poly.entity_id
_entity_poly.type
_entity_poly.pdbx_seq_one_letter_code
_entity_poly.pdbx_strand_id
1 'polypeptide(L)'
;MGNMEIWLLFLSLLICVTTDKEVSVMRELSASIGDVVLECQAEMHFNNDIIHDFLNYWSEKNELVDNDMGCVVLCVLVKMELMDQGGHVQKEETDVFLRAMGADDRIAAKVVELFELCQRATSAIKDLCDFALQVAKCFRFGIIQLHWAPRYVKPQTDALKRKRGNRTNENNMKRVDQYMSNGNDAKPFRRRGRQDYRGRRHNKKSRH
;
A
#
# COMPACT_ATOMS: atom_id res chain seq x y z
N MET A 1 0.44 49.01 17.20
CA MET A 1 1.22 47.88 16.64
C MET A 1 1.16 46.78 17.69
N GLY A 2 0.45 45.67 17.50
CA GLY A 2 0.36 44.67 18.59
C GLY A 2 -0.60 43.49 18.40
N ASN A 3 -1.59 43.54 17.51
CA ASN A 3 -2.55 42.44 17.38
C ASN A 3 -2.34 41.60 16.10
N MET A 4 -1.85 42.18 14.99
CA MET A 4 -1.66 41.45 13.73
C MET A 4 -0.57 40.37 13.79
N GLU A 5 0.53 40.63 14.50
CA GLU A 5 1.64 39.70 14.67
C GLU A 5 1.21 38.43 15.43
N ILE A 6 0.33 38.58 16.43
CA ILE A 6 -0.20 37.46 17.22
C ILE A 6 -1.10 36.57 16.37
N TRP A 7 -1.98 37.16 15.55
CA TRP A 7 -2.82 36.41 14.62
C TRP A 7 -2.00 35.66 13.56
N LEU A 8 -0.88 36.23 13.08
CA LEU A 8 0.01 35.57 12.14
C LEU A 8 0.73 34.36 12.78
N LEU A 9 1.16 34.46 14.03
CA LEU A 9 1.74 33.33 14.76
C LEU A 9 0.73 32.22 15.05
N PHE A 10 -0.51 32.56 15.42
CA PHE A 10 -1.58 31.57 15.60
C PHE A 10 -1.99 30.90 14.28
N LEU A 11 -2.07 31.65 13.19
CA LEU A 11 -2.37 31.10 11.86
C LEU A 11 -1.25 30.17 11.38
N SER A 12 0.01 30.53 11.60
CA SER A 12 1.16 29.68 11.30
C SER A 12 1.17 28.39 12.12
N LEU A 13 0.82 28.47 13.42
CA LEU A 13 0.78 27.29 14.30
C LEU A 13 -0.35 26.33 13.92
N LEU A 14 -1.50 26.84 13.50
CA LEU A 14 -2.66 26.04 13.07
C LEU A 14 -2.38 25.22 11.80
N ILE A 15 -1.56 25.74 10.89
CA ILE A 15 -1.23 25.05 9.63
C ILE A 15 -0.25 23.89 9.85
N CYS A 16 0.65 23.98 10.84
CA CYS A 16 1.65 22.94 11.09
C CYS A 16 1.11 21.64 11.71
N VAL A 17 0.00 21.69 12.45
CA VAL A 17 -0.49 20.52 13.20
C VAL A 17 -1.23 19.51 12.31
N THR A 18 -1.69 19.91 11.13
CA THR A 18 -2.61 19.11 10.31
C THR A 18 -1.96 18.23 9.25
N THR A 19 -0.63 18.10 9.19
CA THR A 19 0.05 17.32 8.13
C THR A 19 0.70 16.02 8.62
N ASP A 20 0.94 15.89 9.93
CA ASP A 20 1.70 14.75 10.47
C ASP A 20 0.90 13.44 10.44
N LYS A 21 -0.43 13.51 10.60
CA LYS A 21 -1.28 12.32 10.65
C LYS A 21 -1.41 11.68 9.27
N GLU A 22 -1.65 12.48 8.25
CA GLU A 22 -1.84 12.09 6.85
C GLU A 22 -0.59 11.39 6.32
N VAL A 23 0.58 11.99 6.55
CA VAL A 23 1.88 11.40 6.19
C VAL A 23 2.12 10.10 6.95
N SER A 24 1.69 10.02 8.22
CA SER A 24 1.79 8.78 9.00
C SER A 24 0.90 7.67 8.44
N VAL A 25 -0.34 7.98 8.05
CA VAL A 25 -1.27 7.02 7.42
C VAL A 25 -0.69 6.52 6.11
N MET A 26 -0.18 7.40 5.24
CA MET A 26 0.44 7.00 3.97
C MET A 26 1.69 6.12 4.19
N ARG A 27 2.44 6.35 5.27
CA ARG A 27 3.59 5.51 5.65
C ARG A 27 3.15 4.11 6.07
N GLU A 28 2.15 3.99 6.95
CA GLU A 28 1.63 2.68 7.38
C GLU A 28 0.98 1.92 6.23
N LEU A 29 0.21 2.63 5.39
CA LEU A 29 -0.34 2.11 4.14
C LEU A 29 0.76 1.51 3.24
N SER A 30 1.84 2.27 3.01
CA SER A 30 2.96 1.83 2.17
C SER A 30 3.68 0.62 2.76
N ALA A 31 3.83 0.57 4.09
CA ALA A 31 4.43 -0.56 4.79
C ALA A 31 3.57 -1.82 4.65
N SER A 32 2.24 -1.71 4.86
CA SER A 32 1.31 -2.83 4.70
C SER A 32 1.27 -3.35 3.25
N ILE A 33 1.39 -2.47 2.26
CA ILE A 33 1.47 -2.83 0.84
C ILE A 33 2.78 -3.55 0.54
N GLY A 34 3.90 -3.09 1.11
CA GLY A 34 5.22 -3.68 0.89
C GLY A 34 5.31 -5.17 1.23
N ASP A 35 4.65 -5.61 2.30
CA ASP A 35 4.59 -7.04 2.65
C ASP A 35 3.91 -7.88 1.56
N VAL A 36 2.83 -7.35 0.95
CA VAL A 36 2.07 -8.04 -0.09
C VAL A 36 2.78 -7.98 -1.44
N VAL A 37 3.54 -6.91 -1.73
CA VAL A 37 4.38 -6.79 -2.93
C VAL A 37 5.36 -7.96 -3.02
N LEU A 38 6.02 -8.31 -1.91
CA LEU A 38 6.95 -9.44 -1.87
C LEU A 38 6.26 -10.79 -2.15
N GLU A 39 5.03 -10.98 -1.68
CA GLU A 39 4.24 -12.17 -2.00
C GLU A 39 3.87 -12.22 -3.48
N CYS A 40 3.40 -11.10 -4.03
CA CYS A 40 3.01 -11.00 -5.44
C CYS A 40 4.19 -11.20 -6.39
N GLN A 41 5.34 -10.61 -6.08
CA GLN A 41 6.57 -10.80 -6.85
C GLN A 41 6.99 -12.28 -6.86
N ALA A 42 6.96 -12.94 -5.70
CA ALA A 42 7.33 -14.35 -5.59
C ALA A 42 6.38 -15.29 -6.34
N GLU A 43 5.10 -14.94 -6.47
CA GLU A 43 4.10 -15.71 -7.22
C GLU A 43 4.24 -15.51 -8.74
N MET A 44 4.63 -14.31 -9.19
CA MET A 44 4.70 -13.97 -10.62
C MET A 44 6.09 -14.09 -11.24
N HIS A 45 7.12 -14.41 -10.44
CA HIS A 45 8.50 -14.61 -10.91
C HIS A 45 9.14 -13.38 -11.58
N PHE A 46 8.75 -12.18 -11.16
CA PHE A 46 9.30 -10.94 -11.71
C PHE A 46 10.72 -10.63 -11.19
N ASN A 47 11.46 -9.81 -11.96
CA ASN A 47 12.81 -9.36 -11.63
C ASN A 47 12.84 -8.52 -10.33
N ASN A 48 13.98 -8.52 -9.64
CA ASN A 48 14.19 -7.77 -8.40
C ASN A 48 14.18 -6.25 -8.60
N ASP A 49 14.39 -5.78 -9.82
CA ASP A 49 14.39 -4.34 -10.14
C ASP A 49 13.05 -3.68 -9.82
N ILE A 50 11.94 -4.43 -9.88
CA ILE A 50 10.61 -3.92 -9.51
C ILE A 50 10.52 -3.54 -8.03
N ILE A 51 11.25 -4.24 -7.13
CA ILE A 51 11.28 -3.87 -5.71
C ILE A 51 11.86 -2.47 -5.54
N HIS A 52 12.87 -2.11 -6.33
CA HIS A 52 13.47 -0.78 -6.28
C HIS A 52 12.44 0.31 -6.62
N ASP A 53 11.55 0.05 -7.58
CA ASP A 53 10.48 0.99 -7.94
C ASP A 53 9.43 1.15 -6.84
N PHE A 54 9.11 0.07 -6.12
CA PHE A 54 8.23 0.14 -4.94
C PHE A 54 8.88 0.88 -3.77
N LEU A 55 10.19 0.69 -3.53
CA LEU A 55 10.92 1.42 -2.48
C LEU A 55 11.02 2.92 -2.78
N ASN A 56 11.13 3.27 -4.06
CA ASN A 56 11.17 4.65 -4.52
C ASN A 56 9.82 5.17 -5.01
N TYR A 57 8.72 4.48 -4.68
CA TYR A 57 7.40 4.79 -5.23
C TYR A 57 7.02 6.26 -5.01
N TRP A 58 7.28 6.81 -3.82
CA TRP A 58 6.94 8.19 -3.49
C TRP A 58 7.91 9.25 -4.02
N SER A 59 9.07 8.85 -4.55
CA SER A 59 10.08 9.78 -5.07
C SER A 59 9.62 10.39 -6.39
N GLU A 60 9.44 11.71 -6.45
CA GLU A 60 9.07 12.46 -7.66
C GLU A 60 9.96 12.14 -8.88
N LYS A 61 11.23 11.79 -8.65
CA LYS A 61 12.20 11.45 -9.69
C LYS A 61 12.05 10.03 -10.24
N ASN A 62 11.27 9.18 -9.59
CA ASN A 62 11.09 7.80 -10.02
C ASN A 62 10.07 7.73 -11.17
N GLU A 63 10.50 7.26 -12.34
CA GLU A 63 9.65 7.03 -13.49
C GLU A 63 9.07 5.61 -13.41
N LEU A 64 7.79 5.49 -13.06
CA LEU A 64 7.12 4.18 -12.96
C LEU A 64 6.83 3.63 -14.37
N VAL A 65 7.83 3.17 -15.11
CA VAL A 65 7.67 2.82 -16.54
C VAL A 65 7.45 1.34 -16.81
N ASP A 66 7.73 0.47 -15.84
CA ASP A 66 7.66 -0.97 -16.03
C ASP A 66 6.22 -1.51 -15.99
N ASN A 67 5.81 -2.23 -17.04
CA ASN A 67 4.50 -2.89 -17.10
C ASN A 67 4.39 -4.01 -16.06
N ASP A 68 5.49 -4.71 -15.76
CA ASP A 68 5.52 -5.77 -14.75
C ASP A 68 5.20 -5.20 -13.35
N MET A 69 5.62 -3.96 -13.07
CA MET A 69 5.21 -3.25 -11.87
C MET A 69 3.69 -3.07 -11.82
N GLY A 70 3.06 -2.76 -12.95
CA GLY A 70 1.61 -2.71 -13.10
C GLY A 70 0.92 -4.02 -12.70
N CYS A 71 1.46 -5.16 -13.14
CA CYS A 71 0.95 -6.47 -12.74
C CYS A 71 1.13 -6.73 -11.24
N VAL A 72 2.26 -6.34 -10.64
CA VAL A 72 2.47 -6.44 -9.19
C VAL A 72 1.48 -5.56 -8.43
N VAL A 73 1.27 -4.31 -8.86
CA VAL A 73 0.25 -3.43 -8.27
C VAL A 73 -1.13 -4.07 -8.34
N LEU A 74 -1.53 -4.60 -9.50
CA LEU A 74 -2.82 -5.27 -9.66
C LEU A 74 -2.96 -6.45 -8.69
N CYS A 75 -1.94 -7.30 -8.61
CA CYS A 75 -1.92 -8.43 -7.68
C CYS A 75 -2.12 -7.98 -6.23
N VAL A 76 -1.42 -6.92 -5.81
CA VAL A 76 -1.54 -6.38 -4.45
C VAL A 76 -2.95 -5.85 -4.19
N LEU A 77 -3.49 -5.03 -5.10
CA LEU A 77 -4.82 -4.43 -4.95
C LEU A 77 -5.91 -5.51 -4.84
N VAL A 78 -5.82 -6.57 -5.64
CA VAL A 78 -6.76 -7.70 -5.60
C VAL A 78 -6.59 -8.52 -4.32
N LYS A 79 -5.36 -8.83 -3.90
CA LYS A 79 -5.11 -9.61 -2.67
C LYS A 79 -5.55 -8.89 -1.41
N MET A 80 -5.43 -7.58 -1.39
CA MET A 80 -5.87 -6.73 -0.28
C MET A 80 -7.36 -6.37 -0.37
N GLU A 81 -8.07 -6.92 -1.36
CA GLU A 81 -9.50 -6.66 -1.59
C GLU A 81 -9.82 -5.17 -1.78
N LEU A 82 -8.86 -4.38 -2.27
CA LEU A 82 -9.03 -2.96 -2.58
C LEU A 82 -9.61 -2.75 -3.98
N MET A 83 -9.43 -3.73 -4.85
CA MET A 83 -9.91 -3.74 -6.23
C MET A 83 -10.36 -5.15 -6.60
N ASP A 84 -11.43 -5.28 -7.39
CA ASP A 84 -11.83 -6.57 -7.96
C ASP A 84 -11.00 -6.95 -9.20
N GLN A 85 -11.20 -8.16 -9.70
CA GLN A 85 -10.53 -8.66 -10.91
C GLN A 85 -10.94 -7.89 -12.18
N GLY A 86 -12.02 -7.11 -12.13
CA GLY A 86 -12.48 -6.25 -13.23
C GLY A 86 -11.95 -4.83 -13.16
N GLY A 87 -11.13 -4.48 -12.17
CA GLY A 87 -10.56 -3.14 -12.03
C GLY A 87 -11.46 -2.13 -11.28
N HIS A 88 -12.46 -2.59 -10.53
CA HIS A 88 -13.32 -1.72 -9.73
C HIS A 88 -12.85 -1.65 -8.28
N VAL A 89 -12.76 -0.42 -7.75
CA VAL A 89 -12.42 -0.18 -6.34
C VAL A 89 -13.52 -0.72 -5.44
N GLN A 90 -13.13 -1.50 -4.44
CA GLN A 90 -14.01 -2.01 -3.38
C GLN A 90 -14.04 -0.97 -2.25
N LYS A 91 -15.05 -0.11 -2.25
CA LYS A 91 -15.07 1.12 -1.47
C LYS A 91 -15.09 0.84 0.03
N GLU A 92 -15.97 -0.06 0.46
CA GLU A 92 -16.15 -0.43 1.85
C GLU A 92 -14.86 -1.06 2.42
N GLU A 93 -14.27 -2.00 1.69
CA GLU A 93 -13.02 -2.69 2.04
C GLU A 93 -11.86 -1.69 2.10
N THR A 94 -11.79 -0.76 1.15
CA THR A 94 -10.76 0.29 1.12
C THR A 94 -10.88 1.23 2.32
N ASP A 95 -12.09 1.66 2.69
CA ASP A 95 -12.32 2.50 3.88
C ASP A 95 -11.90 1.79 5.17
N VAL A 96 -12.31 0.52 5.34
CA VAL A 96 -11.92 -0.32 6.49
C VAL A 96 -10.40 -0.48 6.55
N PHE A 97 -9.77 -0.75 5.42
CA PHE A 97 -8.33 -0.93 5.32
C PHE A 97 -7.57 0.36 5.71
N LEU A 98 -8.01 1.53 5.22
CA LEU A 98 -7.39 2.81 5.56
C LEU A 98 -7.54 3.16 7.03
N ARG A 99 -8.70 2.88 7.63
CA ARG A 99 -8.92 3.05 9.08
C ARG A 99 -7.98 2.17 9.90
N ALA A 100 -7.70 0.95 9.45
CA ALA A 100 -6.72 0.08 10.09
C ALA A 100 -5.30 0.67 10.07
N MET A 101 -4.99 1.54 9.10
CA MET A 101 -3.73 2.30 9.02
C MET A 101 -3.76 3.61 9.83
N GLY A 102 -4.83 3.89 10.57
CA GLY A 102 -4.97 5.06 11.43
C GLY A 102 -5.65 6.27 10.78
N ALA A 103 -6.26 6.09 9.60
CA ALA A 103 -7.07 7.14 8.97
C ALA A 103 -8.32 7.44 9.82
N ASP A 104 -8.64 8.72 9.98
CA ASP A 104 -9.99 9.13 10.39
C ASP A 104 -10.92 9.25 9.18
N ASP A 105 -12.20 9.57 9.42
CA ASP A 105 -13.22 9.70 8.38
C ASP A 105 -12.80 10.64 7.25
N ARG A 106 -12.13 11.76 7.58
CA ARG A 106 -11.70 12.75 6.59
C ARG A 106 -10.61 12.18 5.70
N ILE A 107 -9.58 11.58 6.31
CA ILE A 107 -8.45 11.01 5.56
C ILE A 107 -8.93 9.82 4.73
N ALA A 108 -9.69 8.90 5.32
CA ALA A 108 -10.19 7.71 4.63
C ALA A 108 -11.05 8.10 3.42
N ALA A 109 -12.04 8.97 3.62
CA ALA A 109 -12.90 9.43 2.53
C ALA A 109 -12.10 10.10 1.41
N LYS A 110 -11.09 10.92 1.74
CA LYS A 110 -10.29 11.61 0.73
C LYS A 110 -9.41 10.68 -0.09
N VAL A 111 -8.84 9.67 0.55
CA VAL A 111 -7.99 8.67 -0.12
C VAL A 111 -8.85 7.75 -1.00
N VAL A 112 -10.01 7.31 -0.52
CA VAL A 112 -10.98 6.55 -1.31
C VAL A 112 -11.45 7.34 -2.53
N GLU A 113 -11.82 8.61 -2.34
CA GLU A 113 -12.24 9.49 -3.44
C GLU A 113 -11.13 9.64 -4.49
N LEU A 114 -9.88 9.84 -4.06
CA LEU A 114 -8.73 9.92 -4.96
C LEU A 114 -8.53 8.61 -5.73
N PHE A 115 -8.69 7.46 -5.08
CA PHE A 115 -8.53 6.16 -5.72
C PHE A 115 -9.64 5.89 -6.76
N GLU A 116 -10.90 6.18 -6.43
CA GLU A 116 -12.04 6.13 -7.36
C GLU A 116 -11.87 7.11 -8.53
N LEU A 117 -11.32 8.30 -8.28
CA LEU A 117 -11.03 9.29 -9.33
C LEU A 117 -10.00 8.74 -10.31
N CYS A 118 -8.90 8.18 -9.81
CA CYS A 118 -7.84 7.61 -10.63
C CYS A 118 -8.32 6.41 -11.43
N GLN A 119 -9.10 5.53 -10.82
CA GLN A 119 -9.73 4.39 -11.50
C GLN A 119 -10.62 4.85 -12.68
N ARG A 120 -11.45 5.88 -12.48
CA ARG A 120 -12.29 6.42 -13.56
C ARG A 120 -11.47 7.07 -14.67
N ALA A 121 -10.43 7.81 -14.30
CA ALA A 121 -9.57 8.49 -15.26
C ALA A 121 -8.81 7.53 -16.20
N THR A 122 -8.58 6.29 -15.76
CA THR A 122 -7.84 5.26 -16.52
C THR A 122 -8.73 4.17 -17.11
N SER A 123 -10.06 4.26 -16.95
CA SER A 123 -11.04 3.24 -17.34
C SER A 123 -11.05 2.83 -18.82
N ALA A 124 -10.43 3.63 -19.71
CA ALA A 124 -10.31 3.30 -21.13
C ALA A 124 -9.20 2.26 -21.43
N ILE A 125 -8.31 1.99 -20.48
CA ILE A 125 -7.18 1.06 -20.65
C ILE A 125 -7.69 -0.38 -20.48
N LYS A 126 -7.45 -1.20 -21.50
CA LYS A 126 -7.93 -2.60 -21.55
C LYS A 126 -7.00 -3.60 -20.88
N ASP A 127 -5.69 -3.38 -21.00
CA ASP A 127 -4.70 -4.21 -20.33
C ASP A 127 -4.72 -3.90 -18.83
N LEU A 128 -4.96 -4.91 -18.00
CA LEU A 128 -5.18 -4.71 -16.56
C LEU A 128 -3.89 -4.29 -15.83
N CYS A 129 -2.71 -4.70 -16.32
CA CYS A 129 -1.44 -4.30 -15.72
C CYS A 129 -1.13 -2.84 -16.05
N ASP A 130 -1.29 -2.41 -17.31
CA ASP A 130 -1.18 -1.01 -17.70
C ASP A 130 -2.21 -0.14 -16.98
N PHE A 131 -3.45 -0.62 -16.87
CA PHE A 131 -4.50 0.06 -16.13
C PHE A 131 -4.09 0.27 -14.67
N ALA A 132 -3.65 -0.77 -13.97
CA ALA A 132 -3.22 -0.68 -12.58
C ALA A 132 -1.99 0.23 -12.40
N LEU A 133 -1.03 0.20 -13.34
CA LEU A 133 0.12 1.09 -13.35
C LEU A 133 -0.30 2.56 -13.46
N GLN A 134 -1.25 2.87 -14.35
CA GLN A 134 -1.73 4.24 -14.52
C GLN A 134 -2.57 4.71 -13.32
N VAL A 135 -3.35 3.82 -12.71
CA VAL A 135 -4.04 4.11 -11.44
C VAL A 135 -3.02 4.45 -10.35
N ALA A 136 -1.95 3.66 -10.21
CA ALA A 136 -0.88 3.92 -9.24
C ALA A 136 -0.19 5.27 -9.49
N LYS A 137 0.16 5.59 -10.75
CA LYS A 137 0.72 6.90 -11.11
C LYS A 137 -0.19 8.06 -10.73
N CYS A 138 -1.47 7.96 -11.09
CA CYS A 138 -2.46 8.98 -10.76
C CYS A 138 -2.61 9.14 -9.24
N PHE A 139 -2.70 8.03 -8.50
CA PHE A 139 -2.84 8.05 -7.05
C PHE A 139 -1.62 8.67 -6.38
N ARG A 140 -0.42 8.26 -6.80
CA ARG A 140 0.85 8.84 -6.34
C ARG A 140 0.87 10.34 -6.56
N PHE A 141 0.53 10.79 -7.76
CA PHE A 141 0.49 12.21 -8.09
C PHE A 141 -0.45 12.97 -7.16
N GLY A 142 -1.67 12.47 -6.94
CA GLY A 142 -2.64 13.09 -6.03
C GLY A 142 -2.13 13.21 -4.59
N ILE A 143 -1.52 12.16 -4.06
CA ILE A 143 -0.96 12.16 -2.69
C ILE A 143 0.23 13.13 -2.56
N ILE A 144 1.08 13.25 -3.59
CA ILE A 144 2.16 14.24 -3.62
C ILE A 144 1.60 15.67 -3.62
N GLN A 145 0.57 15.94 -4.44
CA GLN A 145 -0.09 17.26 -4.50
C GLN A 145 -0.77 17.63 -3.17
N LEU A 146 -1.26 16.65 -2.42
CA LEU A 146 -1.81 16.86 -1.08
C LEU A 146 -0.72 17.07 0.00
N HIS A 147 0.56 16.92 -0.35
CA HIS A 147 1.69 16.89 0.59
C HIS A 147 1.61 15.77 1.63
N TRP A 148 0.96 14.66 1.28
CA TRP A 148 0.78 13.49 2.16
C TRP A 148 1.82 12.38 1.89
N ALA A 149 2.62 12.51 0.84
CA ALA A 149 3.65 11.55 0.49
C ALA A 149 4.73 11.45 1.58
N PRO A 150 5.06 10.24 2.07
CA PRO A 150 6.15 10.07 3.02
C PRO A 150 7.50 10.25 2.32
N ARG A 151 8.40 11.05 2.93
CA ARG A 151 9.78 11.27 2.42
C ARG A 151 10.64 10.00 2.42
N TYR A 152 10.30 9.03 3.27
CA TYR A 152 10.99 7.75 3.40
C TYR A 152 10.00 6.71 3.90
N VAL A 153 9.85 5.62 3.15
CA VAL A 153 9.19 4.41 3.64
C VAL A 153 10.23 3.62 4.42
N LYS A 154 10.14 3.63 5.75
CA LYS A 154 10.94 2.71 6.57
C LYS A 154 10.47 1.29 6.24
N PRO A 155 11.39 0.35 5.90
CA PRO A 155 11.06 -1.07 5.95
C PRO A 155 10.45 -1.38 7.32
N GLN A 156 9.36 -2.14 7.37
CA GLN A 156 8.57 -2.35 8.59
C GLN A 156 9.31 -3.23 9.62
N THR A 157 10.37 -2.69 10.20
CA THR A 157 11.12 -3.31 11.31
C THR A 157 10.28 -3.35 12.60
N ASP A 158 9.16 -2.62 12.64
CA ASP A 158 8.24 -2.56 13.78
C ASP A 158 7.06 -3.57 13.69
N ALA A 159 6.75 -4.13 12.51
CA ALA A 159 5.86 -5.32 12.42
C ALA A 159 6.51 -6.55 13.10
N LEU A 160 7.85 -6.57 13.14
CA LEU A 160 8.63 -7.51 13.95
C LEU A 160 8.63 -7.17 15.45
N LYS A 161 8.07 -6.03 15.89
CA LYS A 161 7.80 -5.73 17.31
C LYS A 161 6.38 -6.13 17.72
N ARG A 162 5.38 -5.98 16.87
CA ARG A 162 4.01 -6.47 17.18
C ARG A 162 3.92 -8.01 17.23
N LYS A 163 4.73 -8.74 16.45
CA LYS A 163 4.89 -10.20 16.60
C LYS A 163 5.88 -10.63 17.70
N ARG A 164 6.46 -9.68 18.43
CA ARG A 164 7.45 -9.90 19.51
C ARG A 164 6.81 -10.19 20.87
N GLY A 165 5.60 -10.77 20.83
CA GLY A 165 4.98 -11.46 21.96
C GLY A 165 5.17 -12.98 21.91
N ASN A 166 5.82 -13.54 20.89
CA ASN A 166 6.15 -14.96 20.90
C ASN A 166 7.54 -15.25 20.33
N ARG A 167 8.20 -16.15 21.04
CA ARG A 167 9.64 -16.36 21.13
C ARG A 167 10.21 -17.01 19.84
N THR A 168 11.51 -16.79 19.61
CA THR A 168 12.42 -17.46 18.63
C THR A 168 12.29 -17.12 17.12
N ASN A 169 13.11 -16.18 16.63
CA ASN A 169 14.14 -16.45 15.60
C ASN A 169 14.98 -15.19 15.25
N GLU A 170 16.07 -14.96 15.98
CA GLU A 170 17.05 -13.88 15.72
C GLU A 170 17.85 -14.12 14.42
N ASN A 171 17.73 -15.31 13.83
CA ASN A 171 18.48 -15.71 12.63
C ASN A 171 17.87 -15.25 11.29
N ASN A 172 16.66 -14.67 11.29
CA ASN A 172 16.00 -14.22 10.06
C ASN A 172 16.23 -12.73 9.76
N MET A 173 16.58 -11.90 10.76
CA MET A 173 16.86 -10.47 10.55
C MET A 173 18.16 -10.27 9.78
N LYS A 174 19.18 -11.08 10.08
CA LYS A 174 20.46 -11.08 9.32
C LYS A 174 20.26 -11.40 7.84
N ARG A 175 19.15 -12.04 7.46
CA ARG A 175 18.90 -12.43 6.07
C ARG A 175 18.42 -11.25 5.23
N VAL A 176 17.61 -10.35 5.77
CA VAL A 176 17.14 -9.15 5.05
C VAL A 176 18.28 -8.14 4.87
N ASP A 177 19.13 -7.96 5.89
CA ASP A 177 20.34 -7.15 5.76
C ASP A 177 21.34 -7.78 4.76
N GLN A 178 21.40 -9.12 4.70
CA GLN A 178 22.27 -9.83 3.75
C GLN A 178 21.76 -9.75 2.30
N TYR A 179 20.44 -9.65 2.07
CA TYR A 179 19.87 -9.40 0.73
C TYR A 179 20.18 -7.99 0.20
N MET A 180 20.49 -7.03 1.07
CA MET A 180 20.92 -5.68 0.67
C MET A 180 22.42 -5.61 0.30
N SER A 181 23.22 -6.64 0.59
CA SER A 181 24.68 -6.62 0.32
C SER A 181 25.16 -7.64 -0.72
N ASN A 182 24.47 -8.77 -0.92
CA ASN A 182 24.93 -9.81 -1.85
C ASN A 182 23.87 -10.09 -2.92
N GLY A 183 24.00 -9.39 -4.06
CA GLY A 183 23.42 -9.87 -5.31
C GLY A 183 24.07 -11.20 -5.69
N ASN A 184 23.23 -12.17 -6.02
CA ASN A 184 23.50 -13.54 -6.49
C ASN A 184 23.32 -14.62 -5.40
N ASP A 185 22.53 -15.64 -5.79
CA ASP A 185 22.25 -16.92 -5.15
C ASP A 185 20.98 -17.02 -4.28
N ALA A 186 19.83 -17.24 -4.94
CA ALA A 186 18.58 -17.64 -4.30
C ALA A 186 18.49 -19.18 -4.11
N LYS A 187 18.35 -19.64 -2.86
CA LYS A 187 17.84 -20.99 -2.52
C LYS A 187 16.39 -20.91 -2.01
N PRO A 188 15.55 -21.92 -2.28
CA PRO A 188 14.10 -21.86 -2.05
C PRO A 188 13.73 -22.01 -0.56
N PHE A 189 12.89 -21.11 -0.05
CA PHE A 189 12.32 -21.16 1.30
C PHE A 189 10.99 -21.92 1.28
N ARG A 190 10.87 -22.98 2.11
CA ARG A 190 9.69 -23.85 2.19
C ARG A 190 8.48 -23.12 2.81
N ARG A 191 7.33 -23.28 2.16
CA ARG A 191 5.98 -22.81 2.54
C ARG A 191 5.56 -23.30 3.94
N ARG A 192 4.90 -22.43 4.72
CA ARG A 192 4.01 -22.82 5.84
C ARG A 192 2.57 -22.48 5.44
N GLY A 193 1.67 -23.43 5.69
CA GLY A 193 0.38 -23.58 5.01
C GLY A 193 -0.63 -22.44 5.16
N ARG A 194 -1.39 -22.26 4.07
CA ARG A 194 -2.58 -21.43 3.90
C ARG A 194 -3.78 -22.19 4.50
N GLN A 195 -4.52 -21.58 5.43
CA GLN A 195 -5.82 -22.11 5.87
C GLN A 195 -6.88 -21.77 4.83
N ASP A 196 -7.59 -22.81 4.39
CA ASP A 196 -8.74 -22.78 3.48
C ASP A 196 -9.92 -22.01 4.08
N TYR A 197 -10.48 -21.06 3.32
CA TYR A 197 -11.89 -20.71 3.41
C TYR A 197 -12.54 -20.94 2.05
N ARG A 198 -13.31 -22.03 1.95
CA ARG A 198 -14.14 -22.40 0.80
C ARG A 198 -15.60 -22.52 1.24
N GLY A 199 -16.45 -21.67 0.67
CA GLY A 199 -17.67 -22.11 0.02
C GLY A 199 -18.98 -22.15 0.81
N ARG A 200 -19.87 -21.18 0.50
CA ARG A 200 -21.34 -21.31 0.54
C ARG A 200 -21.83 -22.50 -0.31
N ARG A 201 -22.92 -23.15 0.13
CA ARG A 201 -24.05 -23.47 -0.76
C ARG A 201 -25.35 -23.82 -0.01
N HIS A 202 -26.45 -23.31 -0.58
CA HIS A 202 -27.86 -23.51 -0.23
C HIS A 202 -28.29 -24.98 -0.11
N ASN A 203 -29.17 -25.28 0.87
CA ASN A 203 -30.37 -26.09 0.66
C ASN A 203 -31.34 -25.96 1.86
N LYS A 204 -32.53 -25.38 1.67
CA LYS A 204 -33.64 -25.51 2.61
C LYS A 204 -34.79 -26.18 1.86
N LYS A 205 -34.99 -27.47 2.13
CA LYS A 205 -36.06 -28.30 1.59
C LYS A 205 -37.05 -28.61 2.70
N SER A 206 -38.33 -28.46 2.39
CA SER A 206 -39.51 -28.73 3.21
C SER A 206 -39.46 -30.05 3.99
N ARG A 207 -40.12 -30.07 5.15
CA ARG A 207 -40.76 -31.28 5.67
C ARG A 207 -42.13 -30.96 6.27
N HIS A 208 -43.08 -31.77 5.81
CA HIS A 208 -44.28 -32.21 6.52
C HIS A 208 -43.92 -32.85 7.87
#